data_AF-A0AAJ7C7E5-F1
#
_entry.id   AF-A0AAJ7C7E5-F1
#
_cell.length_a   1.000
_cell.length_b   1.000
_cell.length_c   1.000
_cell.angle_alpha   90.00
_cell.angle_beta   90.00
_cell.angle_gamma   90.00
#
_symmetry.space_group_name_H-M   'P 1'
#
loop_
_entity.id
_entity.type
_entity.pdbx_description
1 polymer ?
#
loop_
_entity_poly.entity_id
_entity_poly.type
_entity_poly.pdbx_seq_one_letter_code
_entity_poly.pdbx_strand_id
1 'polypeptide(L)'
;MPPKYKPGGKAFPVRGKPRALPPQVPSSIPSSSSSASSATSTASGLDLEAENQFELELCWCIQQLQIELASGKLPEKQMHDMDKIVNILKSNSAPIVKKRQVMRNTFGNYREKMAQDEKKFRKQVSNVKFTNSTDAEMKSVFLRKASAVDKVSTEHDEGTVVYPEKTPKLQIKGLSSVDSTESSFKFNFKAPEV
;
A
#
# COMPACT_ATOMS: atom_id res chain seq x y z
N MET A 1 37.99 -46.22 -47.22
CA MET A 1 38.21 -46.70 -45.83
C MET A 1 37.66 -45.65 -44.88
N PRO A 2 36.79 -46.00 -43.91
CA PRO A 2 36.26 -45.04 -42.95
C PRO A 2 37.28 -44.73 -41.83
N PRO A 3 37.29 -43.50 -41.28
CA PRO A 3 38.23 -43.10 -40.24
C PRO A 3 37.89 -43.74 -38.89
N LYS A 4 38.90 -44.32 -38.24
CA LYS A 4 38.81 -44.92 -36.91
C LYS A 4 38.61 -43.84 -35.84
N TYR A 5 37.45 -43.79 -35.20
CA TYR A 5 37.23 -43.01 -33.98
C TYR A 5 37.98 -43.65 -32.80
N LYS A 6 38.78 -42.86 -32.08
CA LYS A 6 39.35 -43.22 -30.77
C LYS A 6 38.35 -42.84 -29.67
N PRO A 7 38.05 -43.71 -28.68
CA PRO A 7 37.26 -43.30 -27.52
C PRO A 7 38.17 -42.56 -26.53
N GLY A 8 38.37 -41.26 -26.76
CA GLY A 8 39.01 -40.38 -25.80
C GLY A 8 38.00 -39.91 -24.75
N GLY A 9 37.76 -40.75 -23.73
CA GLY A 9 36.92 -40.40 -22.60
C GLY A 9 37.49 -39.22 -21.83
N LYS A 10 36.84 -38.06 -21.94
CA LYS A 10 37.08 -36.95 -21.01
C LYS A 10 36.41 -37.33 -19.69
N ALA A 11 37.20 -37.63 -18.67
CA ALA A 11 36.70 -37.85 -17.32
C ALA A 11 36.00 -36.57 -16.83
N PHE A 12 34.72 -36.69 -16.45
CA PHE A 12 34.02 -35.65 -15.71
C PHE A 12 34.64 -35.55 -14.30
N PRO A 13 34.85 -34.36 -13.74
CA PRO A 13 35.35 -34.25 -12.38
C PRO A 13 34.35 -34.87 -11.41
N VAL A 14 34.84 -35.80 -10.59
CA VAL A 14 34.10 -36.45 -9.51
C VAL A 14 33.61 -35.38 -8.54
N ARG A 15 32.31 -35.41 -8.22
CA ARG A 15 31.68 -34.59 -7.18
C ARG A 15 32.48 -34.74 -5.87
N GLY A 16 33.08 -33.66 -5.41
CA GLY A 16 33.62 -33.56 -4.06
C GLY A 16 32.51 -33.76 -3.03
N LYS A 17 32.76 -34.63 -2.04
CA LYS A 17 31.95 -34.75 -0.82
C LYS A 17 31.84 -33.37 -0.14
N PRO A 18 30.69 -32.97 0.43
CA PRO A 18 30.66 -31.78 1.27
C PRO A 18 31.55 -31.99 2.50
N ARG A 19 32.47 -31.05 2.70
CA ARG A 19 33.33 -30.94 3.87
C ARG A 19 32.45 -30.76 5.11
N ALA A 20 32.56 -31.67 6.08
CA ALA A 20 31.95 -31.48 7.39
C ALA A 20 32.54 -30.22 8.05
N LEU A 21 31.67 -29.30 8.46
CA LEU A 21 32.04 -28.18 9.32
C LEU A 21 32.34 -28.71 10.73
N PRO A 22 33.34 -28.15 11.44
CA PRO A 22 33.66 -28.54 12.81
C PRO A 22 32.56 -28.11 13.79
N PRO A 23 32.35 -28.85 14.90
CA PRO A 23 31.32 -28.57 15.89
C PRO A 23 31.61 -27.26 16.63
N GLN A 24 30.69 -26.31 16.52
CA GLN A 24 30.66 -25.09 17.33
C GLN A 24 30.09 -25.43 18.72
N VAL A 25 30.83 -25.04 19.75
CA VAL A 25 30.45 -25.10 21.16
C VAL A 25 29.24 -24.21 21.46
N PRO A 26 28.36 -24.57 22.42
CA PRO A 26 27.18 -23.77 22.76
C PRO A 26 27.59 -22.59 23.64
N SER A 27 27.63 -21.39 23.05
CA SER A 27 27.73 -20.14 23.81
C SER A 27 26.35 -19.69 24.24
N SER A 28 26.19 -19.59 25.56
CA SER A 28 25.04 -19.21 26.36
C SER A 28 24.20 -18.06 25.80
N ILE A 29 22.92 -18.33 25.56
CA ILE A 29 21.87 -17.33 25.35
C ILE A 29 21.37 -16.91 26.74
N PRO A 30 21.47 -15.64 27.18
CA PRO A 30 20.73 -15.19 28.34
C PRO A 30 19.25 -15.15 27.97
N SER A 31 18.48 -15.96 28.71
CA SER A 31 17.03 -15.92 28.73
C SER A 31 16.58 -14.62 29.38
N SER A 32 15.89 -13.77 28.62
CA SER A 32 15.20 -12.58 29.13
C SER A 32 13.73 -12.66 28.73
N SER A 33 12.98 -13.29 29.62
CA SER A 33 11.61 -12.94 30.05
C SER A 33 10.69 -12.18 29.08
N SER A 34 9.68 -12.90 28.60
CA SER A 34 8.25 -12.58 28.65
C SER A 34 7.78 -11.17 28.24
N SER A 35 7.06 -11.12 27.13
CA SER A 35 5.77 -10.43 27.08
C SER A 35 4.85 -11.24 26.20
N ALA A 36 3.90 -11.93 26.84
CA ALA A 36 2.84 -12.67 26.18
C ALA A 36 1.86 -11.66 25.55
N SER A 37 2.08 -11.33 24.28
CA SER A 37 1.05 -10.72 23.44
C SER A 37 0.29 -11.85 22.77
N SER A 38 -0.99 -11.99 23.16
CA SER A 38 -1.95 -12.94 22.61
C SER A 38 -1.81 -13.06 21.10
N ALA A 39 -1.35 -14.22 20.63
CA ALA A 39 -1.22 -14.53 19.22
C ALA A 39 -2.62 -14.61 18.59
N THR A 40 -3.13 -13.49 18.10
CA THR A 40 -4.23 -13.47 17.15
C THR A 40 -3.67 -13.94 15.82
N SER A 41 -3.63 -15.25 15.63
CA SER A 41 -3.20 -15.86 14.37
C SER A 41 -4.18 -15.45 13.28
N THR A 42 -3.77 -14.58 12.35
CA THR A 42 -4.61 -14.21 11.21
C THR A 42 -4.64 -15.33 10.16
N ALA A 43 -5.56 -15.24 9.20
CA ALA A 43 -5.75 -16.23 8.12
C ALA A 43 -4.47 -16.52 7.29
N SER A 44 -3.47 -15.65 7.36
CA SER A 44 -2.17 -15.74 6.71
C SER A 44 -1.09 -16.47 7.53
N GLY A 45 -1.38 -16.82 8.80
CA GLY A 45 -0.45 -17.51 9.70
C GLY A 45 0.70 -16.63 10.23
N LEU A 46 0.55 -15.30 10.11
CA LEU A 46 1.54 -14.31 10.53
C LEU A 46 1.06 -13.60 11.81
N ASP A 47 1.98 -12.93 12.48
CA ASP A 47 1.64 -11.97 13.53
C ASP A 47 0.91 -10.75 12.91
N LEU A 48 -0.05 -10.20 13.65
CA LEU A 48 -0.95 -9.16 13.16
C LEU A 48 -0.20 -7.85 12.81
N GLU A 49 0.86 -7.53 13.57
CA GLU A 49 1.75 -6.41 13.28
C GLU A 49 2.56 -6.63 11.99
N ALA A 50 3.05 -7.85 11.78
CA ALA A 50 3.81 -8.19 10.57
C ALA A 50 2.95 -8.15 9.30
N GLU A 51 1.67 -8.52 9.43
CA GLU A 51 0.69 -8.43 8.35
C GLU A 51 0.38 -6.97 8.00
N ASN A 52 0.11 -6.13 9.02
CA ASN A 52 -0.12 -4.70 8.82
C ASN A 52 1.08 -4.00 8.15
N GLN A 53 2.30 -4.30 8.60
CA GLN A 53 3.52 -3.79 7.96
C GLN A 53 3.62 -4.23 6.50
N PHE A 54 3.28 -5.48 6.19
CA PHE A 54 3.26 -5.94 4.81
C PHE A 54 2.20 -5.24 3.96
N GLU A 55 0.99 -5.00 4.49
CA GLU A 55 -0.05 -4.27 3.79
C GLU A 55 0.37 -2.83 3.48
N LEU A 56 1.04 -2.16 4.42
CA LEU A 56 1.61 -0.83 4.20
C LEU A 56 2.66 -0.85 3.08
N GLU A 57 3.61 -1.79 3.13
CA GLU A 57 4.62 -2.00 2.08
C GLU A 57 3.95 -2.25 0.71
N LEU A 58 2.92 -3.09 0.67
CA LEU A 58 2.19 -3.46 -0.52
C LEU A 58 1.49 -2.24 -1.14
N CYS A 59 0.80 -1.46 -0.30
CA CYS A 59 0.10 -0.25 -0.71
C CYS A 59 1.07 0.77 -1.32
N TRP A 60 2.21 1.00 -0.67
CA TRP A 60 3.23 1.90 -1.19
C TRP A 60 3.76 1.45 -2.56
N CYS A 61 4.07 0.15 -2.73
CA CYS A 61 4.50 -0.37 -4.02
C CYS A 61 3.44 -0.21 -5.12
N ILE A 62 2.16 -0.44 -4.82
CA ILE A 62 1.07 -0.24 -5.79
C ILE A 62 0.96 1.23 -6.18
N GLN A 63 1.03 2.14 -5.21
CA GLN A 63 0.99 3.58 -5.45
C GLN A 63 2.13 4.03 -6.37
N GLN A 64 3.35 3.54 -6.13
CA GLN A 64 4.51 3.88 -6.95
C GLN A 64 4.32 3.44 -8.42
N LEU A 65 3.79 2.23 -8.66
CA LEU A 65 3.48 1.75 -10.01
C LEU A 65 2.43 2.63 -10.71
N GLN A 66 1.39 3.03 -9.98
CA GLN A 66 0.33 3.88 -10.52
C GLN A 66 0.83 5.28 -10.88
N ILE A 67 1.72 5.87 -10.07
CA ILE A 67 2.35 7.15 -10.39
C ILE A 67 3.18 7.04 -11.67
N GLU A 68 3.95 5.95 -11.82
CA GLU A 68 4.78 5.72 -13.01
C GLU A 68 3.92 5.56 -14.28
N LEU A 69 2.83 4.79 -14.19
CA LEU A 69 1.85 4.65 -15.27
C LEU A 69 1.16 5.97 -15.62
N ALA A 70 0.70 6.72 -14.62
CA ALA A 70 0.04 8.01 -14.82
C ALA A 70 0.98 9.07 -15.42
N SER A 71 2.28 8.97 -15.16
CA SER A 71 3.26 9.92 -15.69
C SER A 71 3.46 9.81 -17.21
N GLY A 72 3.13 8.66 -17.82
CA GLY A 72 3.23 8.43 -19.27
C GLY A 72 4.65 8.49 -19.86
N LYS A 73 5.70 8.52 -19.03
CA LYS A 73 7.09 8.70 -19.46
C LYS A 73 7.79 7.40 -19.87
N LEU A 74 7.09 6.27 -19.81
CA LEU A 74 7.67 4.93 -19.94
C LEU A 74 7.32 4.31 -21.31
N PRO A 75 8.23 3.54 -21.93
CA PRO A 75 7.89 2.82 -23.16
C PRO A 75 6.72 1.85 -22.93
N GLU A 76 5.88 1.68 -23.96
CA GLU A 76 4.63 0.90 -23.93
C GLU A 76 4.82 -0.53 -23.38
N LYS A 77 5.94 -1.18 -23.72
CA LYS A 77 6.28 -2.52 -23.21
C LYS A 77 6.40 -2.55 -21.68
N GLN A 78 7.03 -1.53 -21.10
CA GLN A 78 7.20 -1.43 -19.66
C GLN A 78 5.88 -1.04 -18.99
N MET A 79 5.05 -0.19 -19.61
CA MET A 79 3.71 0.10 -19.09
C MET A 79 2.89 -1.19 -18.92
N HIS A 80 2.84 -2.03 -19.96
CA HIS A 80 2.11 -3.29 -19.89
C HIS A 80 2.67 -4.25 -18.83
N ASP A 81 3.99 -4.27 -18.63
CA ASP A 81 4.60 -5.07 -17.57
C ASP A 81 4.27 -4.52 -16.17
N MET A 82 4.25 -3.20 -15.98
CA MET A 82 3.81 -2.57 -14.73
C MET A 82 2.33 -2.86 -14.45
N ASP A 83 1.45 -2.83 -15.45
CA ASP A 83 0.03 -3.19 -15.31
C ASP A 83 -0.16 -4.63 -14.82
N LYS A 84 0.62 -5.58 -15.38
CA LYS A 84 0.60 -6.98 -14.89
C LYS A 84 1.03 -7.06 -13.43
N ILE A 85 2.08 -6.33 -13.06
CA ILE A 85 2.57 -6.30 -11.68
C ILE A 85 1.50 -5.75 -10.75
N VAL A 86 0.84 -4.63 -11.10
CA VAL A 86 -0.27 -4.06 -10.34
C VAL A 86 -1.39 -5.08 -10.16
N ASN A 87 -1.77 -5.79 -11.24
CA ASN A 87 -2.82 -6.82 -11.17
C ASN A 87 -2.44 -7.96 -10.22
N ILE A 88 -1.19 -8.41 -10.23
CA ILE A 88 -0.70 -9.45 -9.31
C ILE A 88 -0.76 -8.95 -7.86
N LEU A 89 -0.29 -7.72 -7.59
CA LEU A 89 -0.25 -7.17 -6.23
C LEU A 89 -1.66 -6.91 -5.66
N LYS A 90 -2.59 -6.44 -6.49
CA LYS A 90 -4.00 -6.19 -6.12
C LYS A 90 -4.83 -7.46 -5.98
N SER A 91 -4.42 -8.56 -6.61
CA SER A 91 -5.16 -9.82 -6.51
C SER A 91 -5.18 -10.34 -5.07
N ASN A 92 -6.37 -10.67 -4.56
CA ASN A 92 -6.53 -11.31 -3.25
C ASN A 92 -6.12 -12.80 -3.28
N SER A 93 -6.00 -13.37 -4.48
CA SER A 93 -5.65 -14.79 -4.69
C SER A 93 -4.14 -15.06 -4.67
N ALA A 94 -3.30 -14.03 -4.85
CA ALA A 94 -1.85 -14.22 -4.83
C ALA A 94 -1.34 -14.40 -3.39
N PRO A 95 -0.60 -15.50 -3.10
CA PRO A 95 0.01 -15.71 -1.79
C PRO A 95 0.97 -14.58 -1.42
N ILE A 96 1.08 -14.29 -0.12
CA ILE A 96 1.92 -13.19 0.39
C ILE A 96 3.38 -13.26 -0.07
N VAL A 97 3.94 -14.47 -0.13
CA VAL A 97 5.32 -14.72 -0.58
C VAL A 97 5.50 -14.29 -2.04
N LYS A 98 4.51 -14.56 -2.89
CA LYS A 98 4.54 -14.17 -4.31
C LYS A 98 4.49 -12.65 -4.44
N LYS A 99 3.59 -11.98 -3.71
CA LYS A 99 3.52 -10.51 -3.69
C LYS A 99 4.86 -9.90 -3.25
N ARG A 100 5.46 -10.42 -2.17
CA ARG A 100 6.75 -9.95 -1.66
C ARG A 100 7.89 -10.16 -2.67
N GLN A 101 7.90 -11.27 -3.39
CA GLN A 101 8.87 -11.55 -4.44
C GLN A 101 8.73 -10.57 -5.61
N VAL A 102 7.51 -10.33 -6.06
CA VAL A 102 7.21 -9.37 -7.12
C VAL A 102 7.67 -7.96 -6.72
N MET A 103 7.31 -7.51 -5.52
CA MET A 103 7.74 -6.21 -4.98
C MET A 103 9.27 -6.08 -4.97
N ARG A 104 10.00 -7.11 -4.52
CA ARG A 104 11.47 -7.11 -4.51
C ARG A 104 12.07 -7.11 -5.92
N ASN A 105 11.51 -7.89 -6.83
CA ASN A 105 12.00 -7.95 -8.21
C ASN A 105 11.80 -6.62 -8.95
N THR A 106 10.68 -5.94 -8.71
CA THR A 106 10.35 -4.68 -9.38
C THR A 106 11.07 -3.49 -8.75
N PHE A 107 11.06 -3.39 -7.41
CA PHE A 107 11.56 -2.19 -6.72
C PHE A 107 12.91 -2.38 -6.01
N GLY A 108 13.40 -3.60 -5.86
CA GLY A 108 14.55 -3.91 -5.01
C GLY A 108 14.20 -3.75 -3.53
N ASN A 109 15.04 -3.01 -2.80
CA ASN A 109 14.78 -2.63 -1.41
C ASN A 109 13.75 -1.49 -1.33
N TYR A 110 12.47 -1.82 -1.50
CA TYR A 110 11.37 -0.85 -1.39
C TYR A 110 11.24 -0.22 0.02
N ARG A 111 11.68 -0.90 1.08
CA ARG A 111 11.68 -0.35 2.45
C ARG A 111 12.55 0.90 2.59
N GLU A 112 13.72 0.90 1.95
CA GLU A 112 14.60 2.06 1.93
C GLU A 112 13.98 3.21 1.12
N LYS A 113 13.31 2.89 0.00
CA LYS A 113 12.58 3.88 -0.81
C LYS A 113 11.43 4.52 -0.04
N MET A 114 10.65 3.74 0.72
CA MET A 114 9.63 4.27 1.63
C MET A 114 10.23 5.24 2.65
N ALA A 115 11.33 4.88 3.30
CA ALA A 115 11.98 5.75 4.29
C ALA A 115 12.52 7.05 3.66
N GLN A 116 13.04 6.98 2.43
CA GLN A 116 13.47 8.16 1.68
C GLN A 116 12.29 9.08 1.37
N ASP A 117 11.17 8.53 0.91
CA ASP A 117 9.96 9.30 0.60
C ASP A 117 9.37 9.92 1.86
N GLU A 118 9.27 9.17 2.95
CA GLU A 118 8.83 9.70 4.24
C GLU A 118 9.70 10.89 4.68
N LYS A 119 11.02 10.82 4.48
CA LYS A 119 11.94 11.96 4.75
C LYS A 119 11.70 13.15 3.82
N LYS A 120 11.37 12.93 2.54
CA LYS A 120 11.05 14.01 1.59
C LYS A 120 9.76 14.72 2.01
N PHE A 121 8.70 13.97 2.28
CA PHE A 121 7.41 14.52 2.66
C PHE A 121 7.43 15.13 4.07
N ARG A 122 8.14 14.53 5.03
CA ARG A 122 8.33 15.12 6.38
C ARG A 122 8.85 16.57 6.31
N LYS A 123 9.79 16.86 5.40
CA LYS A 123 10.32 18.22 5.21
C LYS A 123 9.29 19.18 4.62
N GLN A 124 8.39 18.68 3.78
CA GLN A 124 7.32 19.50 3.20
C GLN A 124 6.26 19.86 4.24
N VAL A 125 5.81 18.90 5.06
CA VAL A 125 4.84 19.19 6.13
C VAL A 125 5.42 20.09 7.23
N SER A 126 6.71 20.01 7.54
CA SER A 126 7.34 20.92 8.52
C SER A 126 7.40 22.39 8.06
N ASN A 127 7.16 22.69 6.77
CA ASN A 127 7.10 24.06 6.26
C ASN A 127 5.70 24.68 6.41
N VAL A 128 4.70 23.93 6.89
CA VAL A 128 3.37 24.49 7.15
C VAL A 128 3.44 25.31 8.43
N LYS A 129 3.56 26.64 8.28
CA LYS A 129 3.45 27.60 9.38
C LYS A 129 1.98 27.74 9.77
N PHE A 130 1.59 27.09 10.87
CA PHE A 130 0.34 27.40 11.55
C PHE A 130 0.49 28.74 12.25
N THR A 131 -0.04 29.81 11.65
CA THR A 131 -0.16 31.08 12.35
C THR A 131 -1.28 30.94 13.37
N ASN A 132 -0.94 30.91 14.66
CA ASN A 132 -1.94 31.07 15.70
C ASN A 132 -2.59 32.43 15.48
N SER A 133 -3.89 32.41 15.20
CA SER A 133 -4.65 33.61 14.93
C SER A 133 -4.64 34.47 16.19
N THR A 134 -4.05 35.65 16.13
CA THR A 134 -4.15 36.63 17.22
C THR A 134 -5.60 37.12 17.25
N ASP A 135 -6.28 36.87 18.36
CA ASP A 135 -7.72 36.98 18.63
C ASP A 135 -8.31 38.42 18.55
N ALA A 136 -7.66 39.36 17.85
CA ALA A 136 -7.99 40.78 17.93
C ALA A 136 -8.54 41.42 16.63
N GLU A 137 -8.53 40.75 15.47
CA GLU A 137 -9.12 41.33 14.25
C GLU A 137 -9.57 40.26 13.20
N MET A 138 -10.32 39.24 13.60
CA MET A 138 -10.82 38.25 12.63
C MET A 138 -12.14 38.70 11.99
N LYS A 139 -12.03 39.49 10.91
CA LYS A 139 -13.15 39.74 10.00
C LYS A 139 -13.43 38.45 9.24
N SER A 140 -14.61 37.86 9.46
CA SER A 140 -15.02 36.64 8.75
C SER A 140 -15.09 36.90 7.25
N VAL A 141 -14.27 36.21 6.47
CA VAL A 141 -14.37 36.23 5.01
C VAL A 141 -15.34 35.13 4.58
N PHE A 142 -16.50 35.52 4.07
CA PHE A 142 -17.46 34.57 3.50
C PHE A 142 -16.96 34.11 2.13
N LEU A 143 -16.52 32.85 2.05
CA LEU A 143 -16.20 32.21 0.77
C LEU A 143 -17.52 31.81 0.09
N ARG A 144 -17.90 32.54 -0.96
CA ARG A 144 -19.05 32.14 -1.79
C ARG A 144 -18.65 30.91 -2.61
N LYS A 145 -19.37 29.80 -2.40
CA LYS A 145 -19.27 28.61 -3.24
C LYS A 145 -19.51 29.01 -4.71
N ALA A 146 -18.50 28.85 -5.56
CA ALA A 146 -18.68 29.00 -6.98
C ALA A 146 -19.58 27.85 -7.47
N SER A 147 -20.79 28.17 -7.90
CA SER A 147 -21.58 27.25 -8.72
C SER A 147 -21.01 27.36 -10.13
N ALA A 148 -20.23 26.39 -10.57
CA ALA A 148 -20.01 26.19 -11.99
C ALA A 148 -21.37 25.85 -12.59
N VAL A 149 -22.04 26.86 -13.14
CA VAL A 149 -23.14 26.64 -14.08
C VAL A 149 -22.44 26.39 -15.40
N ASP A 150 -22.31 25.13 -15.76
CA ASP A 150 -21.98 24.76 -17.14
C ASP A 150 -23.04 25.41 -18.02
N LYS A 151 -22.64 26.46 -18.75
CA LYS A 151 -23.43 26.96 -19.87
C LYS A 151 -23.31 25.92 -20.97
N VAL A 152 -24.11 24.86 -20.86
CA VAL A 152 -24.49 24.04 -22.00
C VAL A 152 -25.35 24.95 -22.88
N SER A 153 -24.70 25.56 -23.88
CA SER A 153 -25.39 26.05 -25.06
C SER A 153 -25.95 24.85 -25.81
N THR A 154 -27.23 24.59 -25.59
CA THR A 154 -28.02 23.66 -26.40
C THR A 154 -28.29 24.31 -27.75
N GLU A 155 -27.64 23.79 -28.79
CA GLU A 155 -28.12 23.84 -30.17
C GLU A 155 -28.02 22.39 -30.69
N HIS A 156 -29.14 21.93 -31.26
CA HIS A 156 -29.49 20.59 -31.75
C HIS A 156 -28.39 19.75 -32.46
N ASP A 157 -28.34 18.44 -32.19
CA ASP A 157 -28.59 17.36 -33.19
C ASP A 157 -28.60 15.95 -32.55
N GLU A 158 -29.27 15.02 -33.21
CA GLU A 158 -29.76 13.70 -32.82
C GLU A 158 -28.75 12.65 -32.27
N GLY A 159 -29.23 11.89 -31.28
CA GLY A 159 -29.08 10.44 -31.21
C GLY A 159 -27.71 9.85 -30.85
N THR A 160 -27.56 9.37 -29.61
CA THR A 160 -27.13 7.98 -29.28
C THR A 160 -27.08 7.79 -27.75
N VAL A 161 -27.57 6.64 -27.30
CA VAL A 161 -27.90 6.22 -25.94
C VAL A 161 -26.69 6.18 -24.98
N VAL A 162 -26.79 6.84 -23.82
CA VAL A 162 -25.95 6.58 -22.63
C VAL A 162 -26.84 6.47 -21.39
N TYR A 163 -26.64 5.37 -20.65
CA TYR A 163 -27.35 4.96 -19.45
C TYR A 163 -27.40 6.03 -18.33
N PRO A 164 -28.49 6.13 -17.56
CA PRO A 164 -28.54 7.00 -16.39
C PRO A 164 -27.81 6.38 -15.19
N GLU A 165 -26.67 6.96 -14.80
CA GLU A 165 -26.04 6.67 -13.50
C GLU A 165 -26.85 7.37 -12.40
N LYS A 166 -27.66 6.60 -11.66
CA LYS A 166 -28.37 7.08 -10.46
C LYS A 166 -27.37 7.26 -9.33
N THR A 167 -26.77 8.44 -9.23
CA THR A 167 -26.16 8.89 -7.97
C THR A 167 -27.26 9.46 -7.07
N PRO A 168 -27.44 8.97 -5.82
CA PRO A 168 -28.39 9.58 -4.90
C PRO A 168 -27.85 10.94 -4.46
N LYS A 169 -28.48 12.00 -4.98
CA LYS A 169 -28.32 13.38 -4.53
C LYS A 169 -28.79 13.49 -3.08
N LEU A 170 -27.87 13.33 -2.14
CA LEU A 170 -28.14 13.62 -0.73
C LEU A 170 -28.36 15.13 -0.56
N GLN A 171 -29.63 15.52 -0.53
CA GLN A 171 -30.03 16.85 -0.08
C GLN A 171 -29.87 16.90 1.43
N ILE A 172 -28.75 17.43 1.91
CA ILE A 172 -28.63 17.85 3.31
C ILE A 172 -29.35 19.19 3.42
N LYS A 173 -30.68 19.12 3.53
CA LYS A 173 -31.54 20.23 3.93
C LYS A 173 -31.87 20.04 5.41
N GLY A 174 -31.37 20.95 6.24
CA GLY A 174 -31.83 21.18 7.61
C GLY A 174 -31.37 20.15 8.64
N LEU A 175 -30.21 20.38 9.24
CA LEU A 175 -29.96 19.89 10.60
C LEU A 175 -29.94 21.11 11.53
N SER A 176 -31.12 21.57 11.88
CA SER A 176 -31.37 22.59 12.89
C SER A 176 -31.89 21.93 14.16
N SER A 177 -31.36 22.39 15.28
CA SER A 177 -31.79 22.17 16.66
C SER A 177 -31.38 20.82 17.29
N VAL A 178 -30.26 20.86 18.02
CA VAL A 178 -30.08 20.03 19.21
C VAL A 178 -31.15 20.49 20.22
N ASP A 179 -32.21 19.70 20.35
CA ASP A 179 -33.04 19.76 21.55
C ASP A 179 -32.34 18.92 22.60
N SER A 180 -31.81 19.60 23.62
CA SER A 180 -31.31 19.00 24.85
C SER A 180 -32.47 18.35 25.60
N THR A 181 -32.84 17.14 25.19
CA THR A 181 -33.56 16.20 26.04
C THR A 181 -32.53 15.23 26.61
N GLU A 182 -32.59 15.00 27.92
CA GLU A 182 -31.56 14.40 28.78
C GLU A 182 -31.17 12.93 28.50
N SER A 183 -31.35 12.42 27.28
CA SER A 183 -30.81 11.13 26.88
C SER A 183 -29.36 11.28 26.42
N SER A 184 -28.43 11.39 27.37
CA SER A 184 -26.99 11.36 27.12
C SER A 184 -26.62 10.14 26.27
N PHE A 185 -26.06 10.41 25.09
CA PHE A 185 -25.53 9.41 24.18
C PHE A 185 -24.43 8.62 24.91
N LYS A 186 -24.61 7.32 25.11
CA LYS A 186 -23.63 6.45 25.79
C LYS A 186 -23.14 5.38 24.85
N PHE A 187 -21.82 5.24 24.75
CA PHE A 187 -21.18 4.18 24.00
C PHE A 187 -21.25 2.87 24.81
N ASN A 188 -21.79 1.80 24.21
CA ASN A 188 -21.91 0.48 24.84
C ASN A 188 -20.58 -0.30 24.83
N PHE A 189 -19.50 0.28 25.35
CA PHE A 189 -18.27 -0.48 25.59
C PHE A 189 -18.34 -1.15 26.96
N LYS A 190 -18.33 -2.49 26.98
CA LYS A 190 -18.08 -3.27 28.19
C LYS A 190 -16.55 -3.40 28.33
N ALA A 191 -15.99 -2.90 29.43
CA ALA A 191 -14.59 -3.16 29.75
C ALA A 191 -14.44 -4.66 30.09
N PRO A 192 -13.36 -5.33 29.63
CA PRO A 192 -13.05 -6.68 30.09
C PRO A 192 -12.70 -6.64 31.58
N GLU A 193 -13.40 -7.45 32.39
CA GLU A 193 -13.00 -7.69 33.79
C GLU A 193 -11.63 -8.36 33.81
N VAL A 194 -10.78 -7.86 34.71
CA VAL A 194 -9.43 -8.38 35.01
C VAL A 194 -9.54 -9.53 35.99
#